data_AF-A0A0F9BQI0-F1
#
_entry.id   AF-A0A0F9BQI0-F1
#
_cell.length_a   1.000
_cell.length_b   1.000
_cell.length_c   1.000
_cell.angle_alpha   90.00
_cell.angle_beta   90.00
_cell.angle_gamma   90.00
#
_symmetry.space_group_name_H-M   'P 1'
#
loop_
_entity.id
_entity.type
_entity.pdbx_description
1 polymer ?
#
loop_
_entity_poly.entity_id
_entity_poly.type
_entity_poly.pdbx_seq_one_letter_code
_entity_poly.pdbx_strand_id
1 'polypeptide(L)'
;MIRSYVHERDPKALMSEMGPGAADIAQVVSEVRERLPGLPTQPALEPEQARFRLFDSITTFLRNASNRQPIVLVLDDLHWADKPSLLLLQFLARELRGARLMVLATYRDVELRRGHPLSQTLAELSREGLSQRILLRGLTERDVARFIEITAGISPPEALVEAVYRETEGNPFFVNEIVRLLVADGRLERPEEVKSWSVTIPQGVREVVG
;
A
#
# COMPACT_ATOMS: atom_id res chain seq x y z
N MET A 1 -0.40 11.60 -3.00
CA MET A 1 0.16 11.82 -1.65
C MET A 1 1.16 12.98 -1.60
N ILE A 2 2.32 12.96 -2.29
CA ILE A 2 3.26 14.11 -2.25
C ILE A 2 2.68 15.40 -2.85
N ARG A 3 1.86 15.30 -3.89
CA ARG A 3 1.15 16.44 -4.50
C ARG A 3 0.19 17.13 -3.51
N SER A 4 -0.61 16.34 -2.78
CA SER A 4 -1.50 16.86 -1.72
C SER A 4 -0.70 17.57 -0.63
N TYR A 5 0.39 16.94 -0.18
CA TYR A 5 1.30 17.51 0.81
C TYR A 5 1.85 18.88 0.35
N VAL A 6 2.29 18.98 -0.91
CA VAL A 6 2.80 20.21 -1.52
C VAL A 6 1.74 21.31 -1.61
N HIS A 7 0.48 20.95 -1.89
CA HIS A 7 -0.62 21.91 -1.95
C HIS A 7 -1.06 22.43 -0.57
N GLU A 8 -1.14 21.55 0.42
CA GLU A 8 -1.63 21.87 1.77
C GLU A 8 -0.61 22.66 2.60
N ARG A 9 0.68 22.63 2.21
CA ARG A 9 1.75 23.27 2.98
C ARG A 9 1.98 24.72 2.57
N ASP A 10 2.23 25.58 3.56
CA ASP A 10 2.74 26.93 3.33
C ASP A 10 4.08 26.88 2.56
N PRO A 11 4.31 27.74 1.56
CA PRO A 11 5.52 27.72 0.75
C PRO A 11 6.82 27.88 1.55
N LYS A 12 6.85 28.68 2.63
CA LYS A 12 8.05 28.83 3.45
C LYS A 12 8.35 27.55 4.23
N ALA A 13 7.31 26.90 4.76
CA ALA A 13 7.45 25.61 5.42
C ALA A 13 7.91 24.54 4.44
N LEU A 14 7.33 24.49 3.24
CA LEU A 14 7.70 23.55 2.19
C LEU A 14 9.17 23.72 1.76
N MET A 15 9.61 24.97 1.55
CA MET A 15 11.02 25.28 1.25
C MET A 15 11.94 24.87 2.40
N SER A 16 11.55 25.12 3.65
CA SER A 16 12.32 24.71 4.82
C SER A 16 12.42 23.19 4.96
N GLU A 17 11.37 22.45 4.60
CA GLU A 17 11.34 21.00 4.65
C GLU A 17 12.19 20.41 3.51
N MET A 18 12.01 20.86 2.27
CA MET A 18 12.75 20.37 1.09
C MET A 18 14.22 20.82 1.06
N GLY A 19 14.53 21.95 1.68
CA GLY A 19 15.88 22.50 1.74
C GLY A 19 16.48 22.75 0.34
N PRO A 20 17.81 22.62 0.21
CA PRO A 20 18.52 22.83 -1.07
C PRO A 20 18.05 21.91 -2.21
N GLY A 21 17.49 20.74 -1.87
CA GLY A 21 17.03 19.72 -2.82
C GLY A 21 15.68 20.01 -3.48
N ALA A 22 15.01 21.12 -3.14
CA ALA A 22 13.69 21.45 -3.68
C ALA A 22 13.66 21.50 -5.23
N ALA A 23 14.73 22.02 -5.84
CA ALA A 23 14.84 22.08 -7.30
C ALA A 23 15.08 20.72 -7.97
N ASP A 24 15.67 19.75 -7.26
CA ASP A 24 15.82 18.38 -7.74
C ASP A 24 14.48 17.63 -7.69
N ILE A 25 13.75 17.77 -6.57
CA ILE A 25 12.41 17.19 -6.41
C ILE A 25 11.44 17.75 -7.45
N ALA A 26 11.56 19.03 -7.78
CA ALA A 26 10.74 19.71 -8.79
C ALA A 26 10.91 19.16 -10.22
N GLN A 27 11.93 18.35 -10.50
CA GLN A 27 12.07 17.67 -11.79
C GLN A 27 11.09 16.50 -11.95
N VAL A 28 10.69 15.88 -10.83
CA VAL A 28 9.78 14.73 -10.80
C VAL A 28 8.37 15.15 -10.41
N VAL A 29 8.26 16.14 -9.52
CA VAL A 29 6.98 16.66 -9.01
C VAL A 29 6.84 18.12 -9.44
N SER A 30 6.22 18.34 -10.59
CA SER A 30 6.08 19.67 -11.20
C SER A 30 5.38 20.68 -10.28
N GLU A 31 4.45 20.22 -9.43
CA GLU A 31 3.73 21.04 -8.44
C GLU A 31 4.67 21.76 -7.47
N VAL A 32 5.86 21.21 -7.20
CA VAL A 32 6.85 21.86 -6.34
C VAL A 32 7.32 23.18 -6.97
N ARG A 33 7.51 23.20 -8.30
CA ARG A 33 7.90 24.41 -9.03
C ARG A 33 6.77 25.43 -9.09
N GLU A 34 5.53 24.97 -9.17
CA GLU A 34 4.34 25.84 -9.13
C GLU A 34 4.19 26.53 -7.75
N ARG A 35 4.48 25.79 -6.67
CA ARG A 35 4.38 26.31 -5.29
C ARG A 35 5.58 27.14 -4.86
N LEU A 36 6.76 26.87 -5.41
CA LEU A 36 8.02 27.56 -5.12
C LEU A 36 8.55 28.24 -6.40
N PRO A 37 7.88 29.30 -6.88
CA PRO A 37 8.38 30.05 -8.02
C PRO A 37 9.73 30.70 -7.65
N GLY A 38 10.76 30.43 -8.44
CA GLY A 38 12.13 30.91 -8.19
C GLY A 38 13.16 29.83 -7.83
N LEU A 39 12.78 28.55 -7.86
CA LEU A 39 13.74 27.46 -7.76
C LEU A 39 14.78 27.53 -8.91
N PRO A 40 16.08 27.37 -8.60
CA PRO A 40 17.12 27.41 -9.61
C PRO A 40 16.95 26.27 -10.63
N THR A 41 17.40 26.51 -11.85
CA THR A 41 17.56 25.43 -12.84
C THR A 41 18.74 24.57 -12.41
N GLN A 42 18.52 23.26 -12.34
CA GLN A 42 19.58 22.34 -11.97
C GLN A 42 20.59 22.20 -13.11
N PRO A 43 21.90 22.12 -12.81
CA PRO A 43 22.90 21.85 -13.83
C PRO A 43 22.66 20.47 -14.44
N ALA A 44 22.99 20.34 -15.73
CA ALA A 44 23.02 19.03 -16.36
C ALA A 44 24.11 18.19 -15.68
N LEU A 45 23.70 17.10 -15.05
CA LEU A 45 24.58 16.12 -14.43
C LEU A 45 24.53 14.83 -15.24
N GLU A 46 25.56 14.01 -15.08
CA GLU A 46 25.51 12.63 -15.53
C GLU A 46 24.36 11.88 -14.85
N PRO A 47 23.69 10.94 -15.55
CA PRO A 47 22.45 10.31 -15.06
C PRO A 47 22.54 9.71 -13.65
N GLU A 48 23.68 9.10 -13.32
CA GLU A 48 23.89 8.49 -12.00
C GLU A 48 24.04 9.53 -10.88
N GLN A 49 24.73 10.64 -11.15
CA GLN A 49 24.87 11.75 -10.20
C GLN A 49 23.54 12.46 -9.99
N ALA A 50 22.77 12.67 -11.07
CA ALA A 50 21.42 13.24 -10.99
C ALA A 50 20.51 12.36 -10.11
N ARG A 51 20.55 11.04 -10.30
CA ARG A 51 19.77 10.09 -9.49
C ARG A 51 20.18 10.14 -8.02
N PHE A 52 21.48 10.11 -7.71
CA PHE A 52 21.95 10.18 -6.33
C PHE A 52 21.50 11.49 -5.66
N ARG A 53 21.65 12.63 -6.35
CA ARG A 53 21.20 13.93 -5.83
C ARG A 53 19.70 13.97 -5.58
N LEU A 54 18.91 13.39 -6.48
CA LEU A 54 17.47 13.28 -6.29
C LEU A 54 17.13 12.43 -5.06
N PHE A 55 17.79 11.28 -4.88
CA PHE A 55 17.57 10.40 -3.74
C PHE A 55 17.91 11.11 -2.42
N ASP A 56 19.07 11.78 -2.36
CA ASP A 56 19.50 12.56 -1.20
C ASP A 56 18.52 13.71 -0.88
N SER A 57 18.02 14.39 -1.93
CA SER A 57 17.03 15.47 -1.79
C SER A 57 15.71 14.96 -1.21
N ILE A 58 15.20 13.82 -1.71
CA ILE A 58 13.96 13.20 -1.21
C ILE A 58 14.16 12.73 0.24
N THR A 59 15.29 12.10 0.56
CA THR A 59 15.63 11.67 1.92
C THR A 59 15.67 12.86 2.88
N THR A 60 16.37 13.93 2.51
CA THR A 60 16.48 15.15 3.33
C THR A 60 15.10 15.76 3.57
N PHE A 61 14.29 15.88 2.51
CA PHE A 61 12.92 16.35 2.61
C PHE A 61 12.10 15.52 3.60
N LEU A 62 12.06 14.20 3.42
CA LEU A 62 11.29 13.31 4.27
C LEU A 62 11.77 13.33 5.73
N ARG A 63 13.08 13.42 5.97
CA ARG A 63 13.64 13.57 7.31
C ARG A 63 13.16 14.86 7.96
N ASN A 64 13.30 15.99 7.28
CA ASN A 64 12.91 17.30 7.80
C ASN A 64 11.40 17.37 8.08
N ALA A 65 10.59 16.86 7.15
CA ALA A 65 9.16 16.75 7.31
C ALA A 65 8.80 15.85 8.52
N SER A 66 9.49 14.71 8.69
CA SER A 66 9.26 13.78 9.81
C SER A 66 9.62 14.37 11.18
N ASN A 67 10.59 15.29 11.24
CA ASN A 67 10.97 15.97 12.48
C ASN A 67 9.83 16.86 13.01
N ARG A 68 9.10 17.51 12.09
CA ARG A 68 7.95 18.36 12.44
C ARG A 68 6.75 17.53 12.87
N GLN A 69 6.44 16.47 12.14
CA GLN A 69 5.36 15.54 12.47
C GLN A 69 5.71 14.13 12.00
N PRO A 70 5.37 13.07 12.74
CA PRO A 70 5.58 11.70 12.28
C PRO A 70 4.90 11.44 10.93
N ILE A 71 5.55 10.67 10.06
CA ILE A 71 5.05 10.36 8.71
C ILE A 71 4.89 8.85 8.55
N VAL A 72 3.76 8.43 7.99
CA VAL A 72 3.59 7.08 7.43
C VAL A 72 3.54 7.21 5.92
N LEU A 73 4.53 6.66 5.24
CA LEU A 73 4.57 6.57 3.79
C LEU A 73 4.00 5.22 3.36
N VAL A 74 2.80 5.23 2.79
CA VAL A 74 2.14 4.03 2.26
C VAL A 74 2.47 3.87 0.77
N LEU A 75 3.10 2.76 0.41
CA LEU A 75 3.42 2.37 -0.95
C LEU A 75 2.58 1.15 -1.32
N ASP A 76 1.61 1.34 -2.20
CA ASP A 76 0.77 0.24 -2.67
C ASP A 76 1.40 -0.45 -3.89
N ASP A 77 1.09 -1.74 -4.09
CA ASP A 77 1.48 -2.53 -5.25
C ASP A 77 2.98 -2.46 -5.61
N LEU A 78 3.87 -2.58 -4.61
CA LEU A 78 5.32 -2.43 -4.78
C LEU A 78 5.92 -3.42 -5.79
N HIS A 79 5.22 -4.51 -6.10
CA HIS A 79 5.62 -5.49 -7.10
C HIS A 79 5.62 -4.93 -8.54
N TRP A 80 4.90 -3.84 -8.81
CA TRP A 80 4.96 -3.12 -10.10
C TRP A 80 6.00 -2.00 -10.13
N ALA A 81 6.70 -1.76 -9.03
CA ALA A 81 7.71 -0.71 -8.99
C ALA A 81 8.89 -1.04 -9.91
N ASP A 82 9.31 -0.01 -10.67
CA ASP A 82 10.49 -0.11 -11.50
C ASP A 82 11.78 -0.15 -10.67
N LYS A 83 12.89 -0.52 -11.33
CA LYS A 83 14.18 -0.66 -10.66
C LYS A 83 14.65 0.65 -9.98
N PRO A 84 14.55 1.84 -10.61
CA PRO A 84 14.88 3.10 -9.94
C PRO A 84 14.06 3.36 -8.66
N SER A 85 12.75 3.10 -8.66
CA SER A 85 11.90 3.28 -7.48
C SER A 85 12.29 2.34 -6.34
N LEU A 86 12.64 1.10 -6.66
CA LEU A 86 13.13 0.14 -5.67
C LEU A 86 14.49 0.55 -5.08
N LEU A 87 15.39 1.09 -5.90
CA LEU A 87 16.67 1.63 -5.42
C LEU A 87 16.46 2.84 -4.49
N LEU A 88 15.50 3.71 -4.80
CA LEU A 88 15.13 4.81 -3.91
C LEU A 88 14.60 4.27 -2.58
N LEU A 89 13.73 3.26 -2.60
CA LEU A 89 13.22 2.62 -1.38
C LEU A 89 14.36 2.07 -0.49
N GLN A 90 15.35 1.40 -1.10
CA GLN A 90 16.52 0.92 -0.36
C GLN A 90 17.33 2.07 0.25
N PHE A 91 17.56 3.13 -0.53
CA PHE A 91 18.27 4.31 -0.07
C PHE A 91 17.55 4.98 1.11
N LEU A 92 16.23 5.17 0.99
CA LEU A 92 15.39 5.73 2.05
C LEU A 92 15.42 4.88 3.32
N ALA A 93 15.31 3.56 3.21
CA ALA A 93 15.30 2.67 4.36
C ALA A 93 16.62 2.72 5.15
N ARG A 94 17.76 2.83 4.45
CA ARG A 94 19.09 2.97 5.07
C ARG A 94 19.25 4.32 5.74
N GLU A 95 19.01 5.39 4.99
CA GLU A 95 19.29 6.74 5.45
C GLU A 95 18.31 7.19 6.54
N LEU A 96 17.03 6.87 6.42
CA LEU A 96 16.00 7.33 7.36
C LEU A 96 15.87 6.46 8.61
N ARG A 97 16.83 5.57 8.86
CA ARG A 97 16.88 4.81 10.11
C ARG A 97 16.88 5.77 11.32
N GLY A 98 15.91 5.59 12.22
CA GLY A 98 15.74 6.43 13.40
C GLY A 98 15.01 7.76 13.17
N ALA A 99 14.63 8.09 11.92
CA ALA A 99 13.70 9.18 11.66
C ALA A 99 12.29 8.84 12.17
N ARG A 100 11.42 9.85 12.35
CA ARG A 100 10.02 9.66 12.74
C ARG A 100 9.16 9.29 11.51
N LEU A 101 9.63 8.30 10.76
CA LEU A 101 9.04 7.89 9.49
C LEU A 101 8.89 6.37 9.45
N MET A 102 7.70 5.91 9.08
CA MET A 102 7.40 4.51 8.81
C MET A 102 7.06 4.34 7.34
N VAL A 103 7.68 3.37 6.68
CA VAL A 103 7.28 2.95 5.32
C VAL A 103 6.44 1.70 5.44
N LEU A 104 5.18 1.79 5.02
CA LEU A 104 4.29 0.64 4.86
C LEU A 104 4.22 0.31 3.38
N ALA A 105 4.67 -0.88 2.98
CA ALA A 105 4.58 -1.33 1.60
C ALA A 105 3.75 -2.60 1.49
N THR A 106 2.87 -2.65 0.50
CA THR A 106 2.09 -3.83 0.13
C THR A 106 2.63 -4.39 -1.18
N TYR A 107 2.53 -5.70 -1.38
CA TYR A 107 2.86 -6.33 -2.65
C TYR A 107 2.23 -7.72 -2.75
N ARG A 108 2.13 -8.24 -3.98
CA ARG A 108 1.59 -9.57 -4.26
C ARG A 108 2.72 -10.59 -4.32
N ASP A 109 2.67 -11.59 -3.43
CA ASP A 109 3.68 -12.65 -3.36
C ASP A 109 3.69 -13.54 -4.62
N VAL A 110 2.54 -13.77 -5.23
CA VAL A 110 2.38 -14.63 -6.42
C VAL A 110 3.11 -14.10 -7.66
N GLU A 111 3.40 -12.81 -7.72
CA GLU A 111 4.07 -12.17 -8.85
C GLU A 111 5.60 -12.18 -8.70
N LEU A 112 6.12 -12.58 -7.54
CA LEU A 112 7.55 -12.62 -7.25
C LEU A 112 8.22 -13.91 -7.74
N ARG A 113 8.36 -14.04 -9.06
CA ARG A 113 9.18 -15.09 -9.67
C ARG A 113 10.66 -14.95 -9.23
N ARG A 114 11.42 -16.05 -9.29
CA ARG A 114 12.87 -16.02 -9.06
C ARG A 114 13.52 -14.99 -10.00
N GLY A 115 14.26 -14.04 -9.43
CA GLY A 115 14.91 -12.97 -10.18
C GLY A 115 14.12 -11.67 -10.30
N HIS A 116 12.90 -11.57 -9.75
CA HIS A 116 12.15 -10.32 -9.73
C HIS A 116 12.93 -9.22 -8.96
N PRO A 117 13.03 -7.97 -9.45
CA PRO A 117 13.77 -6.88 -8.79
C PRO A 117 13.33 -6.62 -7.35
N LEU A 118 12.02 -6.71 -7.08
CA LEU A 118 11.50 -6.56 -5.72
C LEU A 118 12.00 -7.67 -4.79
N SER A 119 12.12 -8.93 -5.25
CA SER A 119 12.63 -10.02 -4.42
C SER A 119 14.06 -9.78 -3.95
N GLN A 120 14.91 -9.21 -4.81
CA GLN A 120 16.28 -8.83 -4.44
C GLN A 120 16.28 -7.69 -3.42
N THR A 121 15.46 -6.67 -3.65
CA THR A 121 15.29 -5.52 -2.74
C THR A 121 14.81 -5.94 -1.36
N LEU A 122 13.80 -6.81 -1.28
CA LEU A 122 13.28 -7.34 -0.02
C LEU A 122 14.34 -8.17 0.72
N ALA A 123 15.13 -8.97 0.01
CA ALA A 123 16.21 -9.76 0.60
C ALA A 123 17.32 -8.85 1.18
N GLU A 124 17.67 -7.78 0.48
CA GLU A 124 18.64 -6.77 0.96
C GLU A 124 18.16 -6.06 2.21
N LEU A 125 16.93 -5.52 2.18
CA LEU A 125 16.32 -4.85 3.34
C LEU A 125 16.22 -5.78 4.55
N SER A 126 15.88 -7.06 4.33
CA SER A 126 15.81 -8.05 5.40
C SER A 126 17.19 -8.37 5.99
N ARG A 127 18.22 -8.54 5.13
CA ARG A 127 19.60 -8.80 5.59
C ARG A 127 20.17 -7.67 6.44
N GLU A 128 19.78 -6.43 6.15
CA GLU A 128 20.21 -5.24 6.90
C GLU A 128 19.36 -4.97 8.14
N GLY A 129 18.31 -5.75 8.38
CA GLY A 129 17.39 -5.56 9.49
C GLY A 129 16.55 -4.28 9.37
N LEU A 130 16.29 -3.83 8.13
CA LEU A 130 15.57 -2.59 7.83
C LEU A 130 14.09 -2.82 7.49
N SER A 131 13.64 -4.06 7.42
CA SER A 131 12.25 -4.40 7.13
C SER A 131 11.70 -5.47 8.07
N GLN A 132 10.40 -5.37 8.33
CA GLN A 132 9.59 -6.42 8.93
C GLN A 132 8.50 -6.80 7.93
N ARG A 133 8.32 -8.10 7.71
CA ARG A 133 7.30 -8.62 6.81
C ARG A 133 6.11 -9.16 7.62
N ILE A 134 4.92 -8.72 7.24
CA ILE A 134 3.65 -9.26 7.76
C ILE A 134 3.01 -10.07 6.64
N LEU A 135 2.92 -11.39 6.82
CA LEU A 135 2.24 -12.26 5.87
C LEU A 135 0.73 -12.21 6.14
N LEU A 136 -0.02 -11.68 5.18
CA LEU A 136 -1.48 -11.72 5.19
C LEU A 136 -1.94 -13.04 4.57
N ARG A 137 -2.84 -13.74 5.25
CA ARG A 137 -3.46 -14.99 4.78
C ARG A 137 -4.96 -14.75 4.55
N GLY A 138 -5.61 -15.68 3.85
CA GLY A 138 -7.06 -15.71 3.78
C GLY A 138 -7.70 -15.78 5.18
N LEU A 139 -8.92 -15.29 5.29
CA LEU A 139 -9.76 -15.40 6.48
C LEU A 139 -9.97 -16.87 6.83
N THR A 140 -9.86 -17.23 8.10
CA THR A 140 -10.28 -18.56 8.56
C THR A 140 -11.81 -18.67 8.58
N GLU A 141 -12.38 -19.88 8.71
CA GLU A 141 -13.82 -20.06 8.92
C GLU A 141 -14.36 -19.23 10.10
N ARG A 142 -13.58 -19.13 11.19
CA ARG A 142 -13.92 -18.29 12.35
C ARG A 142 -13.95 -16.81 12.00
N ASP A 143 -13.01 -16.36 11.17
CA ASP A 143 -12.99 -14.97 10.70
C ASP A 143 -14.16 -14.70 9.73
N VAL A 144 -14.55 -15.67 8.91
CA VAL A 144 -15.74 -15.59 8.04
C VAL A 144 -17.02 -15.50 8.87
N ALA A 145 -17.16 -16.34 9.90
CA ALA A 145 -18.30 -16.27 10.82
C ALA A 145 -18.40 -14.87 11.45
N ARG A 146 -17.29 -14.39 12.01
CA ARG A 146 -17.19 -13.05 12.60
C ARG A 146 -17.47 -11.93 11.59
N PHE A 147 -17.03 -12.09 10.35
CA PHE A 147 -17.29 -11.14 9.28
C PHE A 147 -18.80 -11.04 8.99
N ILE A 148 -19.48 -12.19 8.89
CA ILE A 148 -20.94 -12.24 8.69
C ILE A 148 -21.67 -11.62 9.89
N GLU A 149 -21.24 -11.92 11.12
CA GLU A 149 -21.81 -11.33 12.34
C GLU A 149 -21.76 -9.81 12.33
N ILE A 150 -20.59 -9.25 12.03
CA ILE A 150 -20.39 -7.80 12.01
C ILE A 150 -21.18 -7.15 10.87
N THR A 151 -21.26 -7.81 9.71
CA THR A 151 -21.86 -7.24 8.50
C THR A 151 -23.38 -7.31 8.50
N ALA A 152 -23.94 -8.44 8.96
CA ALA A 152 -25.37 -8.73 8.91
C ALA A 152 -26.07 -8.64 10.28
N GLY A 153 -25.32 -8.51 11.39
CA GLY A 153 -25.88 -8.41 12.73
C GLY A 153 -26.52 -9.71 13.25
N ILE A 154 -26.21 -10.85 12.62
CA ILE A 154 -26.76 -12.17 12.97
C ILE A 154 -25.65 -13.10 13.45
N SER A 155 -25.97 -14.11 14.26
CA SER A 155 -25.08 -15.25 14.47
C SER A 155 -25.26 -16.22 13.29
N PRO A 156 -24.29 -16.38 12.38
CA PRO A 156 -24.46 -17.23 11.22
C PRO A 156 -24.49 -18.71 11.63
N PRO A 157 -25.36 -19.54 11.03
CA PRO A 157 -25.27 -20.99 11.17
C PRO A 157 -23.95 -21.52 10.62
N GLU A 158 -23.42 -22.59 11.21
CA GLU A 158 -22.16 -23.24 10.79
C GLU A 158 -22.19 -23.62 9.30
N ALA A 159 -23.31 -24.18 8.82
CA ALA A 159 -23.49 -24.56 7.42
C ALA A 159 -23.38 -23.37 6.44
N LEU A 160 -23.74 -22.15 6.86
CA LEU A 160 -23.54 -20.95 6.05
C LEU A 160 -22.05 -20.59 6.00
N VAL A 161 -21.38 -20.58 7.16
CA VAL A 161 -19.95 -20.28 7.27
C VAL A 161 -19.13 -21.24 6.40
N GLU A 162 -19.40 -22.55 6.51
CA GLU A 162 -18.75 -23.58 5.70
C GLU A 162 -19.00 -23.38 4.20
N ALA A 163 -20.25 -23.03 3.81
CA ALA A 163 -20.57 -22.82 2.40
C ALA A 163 -19.83 -21.59 1.82
N VAL A 164 -19.79 -20.48 2.57
CA VAL A 164 -19.06 -19.27 2.18
C VAL A 164 -17.56 -19.55 2.14
N TYR A 165 -17.00 -20.18 3.18
CA TYR A 165 -15.58 -20.47 3.25
C TYR A 165 -15.14 -21.43 2.14
N ARG A 166 -15.88 -22.52 1.89
CA ARG A 166 -15.56 -23.48 0.82
C ARG A 166 -15.54 -22.84 -0.56
N GLU A 167 -16.47 -21.93 -0.83
CA GLU A 167 -16.58 -21.26 -2.13
C GLU A 167 -15.52 -20.15 -2.32
N THR A 168 -15.04 -19.56 -1.22
CA THR A 168 -14.12 -18.40 -1.26
C THR A 168 -12.68 -18.73 -0.90
N GLU A 169 -12.46 -19.89 -0.29
CA GLU A 169 -11.22 -20.30 0.37
C GLU A 169 -10.68 -19.23 1.34
N GLY A 170 -11.61 -18.48 1.97
CA GLY A 170 -11.27 -17.40 2.89
C GLY A 170 -10.79 -16.11 2.22
N ASN A 171 -10.88 -15.97 0.90
CA ASN A 171 -10.53 -14.72 0.22
C ASN A 171 -11.44 -13.57 0.72
N PRO A 172 -10.89 -12.54 1.39
CA PRO A 172 -11.72 -11.49 2.00
C PRO A 172 -12.61 -10.75 1.00
N PHE A 173 -12.16 -10.59 -0.25
CA PHE A 173 -12.94 -9.93 -1.30
C PHE A 173 -14.15 -10.78 -1.68
N PHE A 174 -13.94 -12.07 -1.99
CA PHE A 174 -15.05 -12.95 -2.36
C PHE A 174 -16.03 -13.20 -1.20
N VAL A 175 -15.52 -13.31 0.04
CA VAL A 175 -16.37 -13.40 1.25
C VAL A 175 -17.29 -12.18 1.32
N ASN A 176 -16.73 -10.98 1.15
CA ASN A 176 -17.49 -9.73 1.19
C ASN A 176 -18.56 -9.67 0.08
N GLU A 177 -18.21 -10.03 -1.17
CA GLU A 177 -19.19 -10.06 -2.28
C GLU A 177 -20.37 -10.99 -1.99
N ILE A 178 -20.07 -12.21 -1.56
CA ILE A 178 -21.08 -13.23 -1.25
C ILE A 178 -21.98 -12.77 -0.10
N VAL A 179 -21.41 -12.24 0.98
CA VAL A 179 -22.20 -11.81 2.14
C VAL A 179 -23.09 -10.64 1.77
N ARG A 180 -22.59 -9.67 0.99
CA ARG A 180 -23.43 -8.55 0.51
C ARG A 180 -24.61 -9.01 -0.34
N LEU A 181 -24.41 -10.01 -1.20
CA LEU A 181 -25.50 -10.58 -1.99
C LEU A 181 -26.53 -11.30 -1.11
N LEU A 182 -26.08 -12.09 -0.14
CA LEU A 182 -26.99 -12.78 0.78
C LEU A 182 -27.80 -11.80 1.65
N VAL A 183 -27.21 -10.66 2.05
CA VAL A 183 -27.94 -9.56 2.70
C VAL A 183 -28.97 -8.95 1.75
N ALA A 184 -28.58 -8.62 0.52
CA ALA A 184 -29.46 -7.99 -0.47
C ALA A 184 -30.66 -8.87 -0.84
N ASP A 185 -30.45 -10.19 -0.90
CA ASP A 185 -31.50 -11.18 -1.18
C ASP A 185 -32.36 -11.50 0.05
N GLY A 186 -32.12 -10.88 1.22
CA GLY A 186 -32.83 -11.14 2.47
C GLY A 186 -32.58 -12.53 3.07
N ARG A 187 -31.65 -13.31 2.50
CA ARG A 187 -31.39 -14.70 2.90
C ARG A 187 -30.76 -14.82 4.28
N LEU A 188 -30.19 -13.74 4.80
CA LEU A 188 -29.64 -13.66 6.15
C LEU A 188 -30.64 -13.15 7.21
N GLU A 189 -31.86 -12.77 6.84
CA GLU A 189 -32.87 -12.31 7.81
C GLU A 189 -33.48 -13.47 8.61
N ARG A 190 -33.59 -14.64 7.98
CA ARG A 190 -34.11 -15.89 8.58
C ARG A 190 -33.24 -17.09 8.19
N PRO A 191 -31.98 -17.12 8.66
CA PRO A 191 -31.01 -18.13 8.25
C PRO A 191 -31.45 -19.57 8.63
N GLU A 192 -32.30 -19.72 9.65
CA GLU A 192 -32.91 -20.98 10.07
C GLU A 192 -33.92 -21.58 9.08
N GLU A 193 -34.53 -20.76 8.21
CA GLU A 193 -35.47 -21.24 7.19
C GLU A 193 -34.74 -21.83 5.96
N VAL A 194 -33.43 -21.60 5.85
CA VAL A 194 -32.61 -22.04 4.72
C VAL A 194 -32.14 -23.48 4.92
N LYS A 195 -32.79 -24.43 4.23
CA LYS A 195 -32.47 -25.87 4.30
C LYS A 195 -31.08 -26.23 3.77
N SER A 196 -30.54 -25.45 2.83
CA SER A 196 -29.22 -25.67 2.25
C SER A 196 -28.63 -24.36 1.72
N TRP A 197 -27.39 -24.08 2.08
CA TRP A 197 -26.67 -22.91 1.59
C TRP A 197 -25.94 -23.24 0.29
N SER A 198 -26.55 -22.91 -0.84
CA SER A 198 -25.84 -22.78 -2.11
C SER A 198 -25.40 -21.34 -2.30
N VAL A 199 -24.09 -21.16 -2.37
CA VAL A 199 -23.42 -19.88 -2.57
C VAL A 199 -22.47 -20.05 -3.75
N THR A 200 -22.41 -19.06 -4.63
CA THR A 200 -21.50 -19.09 -5.79
C THR A 200 -20.95 -17.70 -5.99
N ILE A 201 -19.64 -17.60 -6.26
CA ILE A 201 -19.05 -16.30 -6.61
C ILE A 201 -19.68 -15.82 -7.93
N PRO A 202 -20.19 -14.58 -8.00
CA PRO A 202 -20.74 -14.03 -9.23
C PRO A 202 -19.72 -14.08 -10.37
N GLN A 203 -20.15 -14.40 -11.60
CA GLN A 203 -19.23 -14.56 -12.73
C GLN A 203 -18.39 -13.30 -13.00
N GLY A 204 -19.01 -12.11 -12.97
CA GLY A 204 -18.29 -10.85 -13.16
C GLY A 204 -17.22 -10.54 -12.10
N VAL A 205 -17.28 -11.20 -10.93
CA VAL A 205 -16.28 -11.07 -9.86
C VAL A 205 -15.12 -12.05 -10.10
N ARG A 206 -15.41 -13.25 -10.62
CA ARG A 206 -14.37 -14.23 -11.00
C ARG A 206 -13.49 -13.72 -12.15
N GLU A 207 -14.04 -12.96 -13.08
CA GLU A 207 -13.31 -12.46 -14.27
C GLU A 207 -12.34 -11.31 -13.96
N VAL A 208 -12.52 -10.58 -12.86
CA VAL A 208 -11.71 -9.39 -12.50
C VAL A 208 -10.52 -9.74 -11.60
N VAL A 209 -10.59 -10.88 -10.92
CA VAL A 209 -9.59 -11.32 -9.93
C VAL A 209 -8.75 -12.51 -10.42
N GLY A 210 -9.14 -13.11 -11.55
CA GLY A 210 -8.48 -14.27 -12.17
C GLY A 210 -7.27 -13.94 -13.04
#